data_AF-A0A525CJG1-F1
#
_entry.id   AF-A0A525CJG1-F1
#
_cell.length_a   1.000
_cell.length_b   1.000
_cell.length_c   1.000
_cell.angle_alpha   90.00
_cell.angle_beta   90.00
_cell.angle_gamma   90.00
#
_symmetry.space_group_name_H-M   'P 1'
#
loop_
_entity.id
_entity.type
_entity.pdbx_description
1 polymer ?
#
loop_
_entity_poly.entity_id
_entity_poly.type
_entity_poly.pdbx_seq_one_letter_code
_entity_poly.pdbx_strand_id
1 'polypeptide(L)'
;MKRLTQIIGTVICAASMVFSMAAYAGHYDYAKVLRAKPIYKTIRVSAPQQECWDEQVTHHQASNDNVGGMILGGIIGGAIGNRFGKGNGNKAAIAAGTLLGAGIGQNMSRNNPRMPTYTTTEQRCRTVNHYHEEERIDGYKVKYMYKGQIYHTVTDSHPGKRLRVKVTVTPAF
;
A
#
# COMPACT_ATOMS: atom_id res chain seq x y z
N MET A 1 64.18 -0.38 56.57
CA MET A 1 63.12 0.65 56.63
C MET A 1 62.31 0.59 55.35
N LYS A 2 60.99 0.84 55.45
CA LYS A 2 59.94 0.85 54.40
C LYS A 2 59.27 -0.51 54.11
N ARG A 3 58.23 -0.77 54.92
CA ARG A 3 57.05 -1.58 54.57
C ARG A 3 56.15 -0.78 53.63
N LEU A 4 55.46 -1.44 52.69
CA LEU A 4 54.17 -1.04 52.10
C LEU A 4 53.75 -2.20 51.16
N THR A 5 52.91 -3.12 51.65
CA THR A 5 51.43 -3.22 51.46
C THR A 5 51.05 -4.12 50.28
N GLN A 6 50.23 -5.11 50.61
CA GLN A 6 49.68 -6.14 49.73
C GLN A 6 48.62 -5.60 48.78
N ILE A 7 48.51 -6.19 47.59
CA ILE A 7 47.23 -6.32 46.88
C ILE A 7 47.09 -7.78 46.46
N ILE A 8 46.15 -8.45 47.11
CA ILE A 8 45.66 -9.78 46.81
C ILE A 8 44.85 -9.67 45.51
N GLY A 9 45.45 -10.09 44.39
CA GLY A 9 44.75 -10.29 43.13
C GLY A 9 44.29 -11.73 43.05
N THR A 10 43.06 -12.01 43.45
CA THR A 10 42.40 -13.31 43.25
C THR A 10 42.35 -13.65 41.77
N VAL A 11 43.20 -14.58 41.36
CA VAL A 11 43.13 -15.25 40.05
C VAL A 11 41.91 -16.17 40.09
N ILE A 12 40.76 -15.66 39.68
CA ILE A 12 39.57 -16.47 39.45
C ILE A 12 39.79 -17.19 38.11
N CYS A 13 40.00 -18.50 38.19
CA CYS A 13 40.03 -19.43 37.08
C CYS A 13 38.90 -19.12 36.10
N ALA A 14 39.26 -18.70 34.88
CA ALA A 14 38.36 -18.72 33.73
C ALA A 14 38.14 -20.20 33.30
N ALA A 15 37.41 -20.94 34.13
CA ALA A 15 36.89 -22.25 33.78
C ALA A 15 35.70 -22.04 32.84
N SER A 16 36.00 -22.14 31.55
CA SER A 16 35.10 -22.51 30.45
C SER A 16 33.71 -22.98 30.88
N MET A 17 32.71 -22.08 30.86
CA MET A 17 31.31 -22.48 30.73
C MET A 17 31.09 -22.96 29.30
N VAL A 18 31.30 -24.26 29.07
CA VAL A 18 30.74 -24.95 27.92
C VAL A 18 29.24 -25.05 28.19
N PHE A 19 28.48 -24.07 27.71
CA PHE A 19 27.03 -24.14 27.70
C PHE A 19 26.65 -25.19 26.65
N SER A 20 26.54 -26.45 27.06
CA SER A 20 26.01 -27.52 26.23
C SER A 20 24.55 -27.22 25.92
N MET A 21 24.32 -26.45 24.86
CA MET A 21 23.00 -26.30 24.27
C MET A 21 22.67 -27.63 23.58
N ALA A 22 22.16 -28.59 24.34
CA ALA A 22 21.58 -29.80 23.78
C ALA A 22 20.42 -29.36 22.88
N ALA A 23 20.68 -29.30 21.58
CA ALA A 23 19.65 -29.03 20.58
C ALA A 23 18.66 -30.20 20.64
N TYR A 24 17.53 -29.99 21.33
CA TYR A 24 16.41 -30.91 21.28
C TYR A 24 15.97 -31.05 19.83
N ALA A 25 16.37 -32.14 19.18
CA ALA A 25 15.86 -32.54 17.88
C ALA A 25 14.37 -32.84 18.05
N GLY A 26 13.52 -31.83 17.81
CA GLY A 26 12.09 -31.98 17.92
C GLY A 26 11.60 -33.09 17.00
N HIS A 27 10.96 -34.11 17.57
CA HIS A 27 10.31 -35.14 16.77
C HIS A 27 9.03 -34.57 16.17
N TYR A 28 8.78 -34.86 14.89
CA TYR A 28 7.58 -34.42 14.19
C TYR A 28 6.73 -35.63 13.83
N ASP A 29 5.42 -35.46 13.91
CA ASP A 29 4.43 -36.46 13.48
C ASP A 29 3.28 -35.74 12.75
N TYR A 30 2.30 -36.50 12.26
CA TYR A 30 1.15 -36.00 11.52
C TYR A 30 -0.17 -36.39 12.17
N ALA A 31 -0.91 -35.38 12.61
CA ALA A 31 -2.27 -35.51 13.07
C ALA A 31 -3.28 -35.48 11.91
N LYS A 32 -4.44 -36.10 12.10
CA LYS A 32 -5.55 -36.07 11.14
C LYS A 32 -6.38 -34.81 11.36
N VAL A 33 -6.58 -34.00 10.32
CA VAL A 33 -7.48 -32.84 10.39
C VAL A 33 -8.93 -33.34 10.35
N LEU A 34 -9.72 -32.97 11.34
CA LEU A 34 -11.15 -33.30 11.42
C LEU A 34 -12.02 -32.19 10.80
N ARG A 35 -11.67 -30.92 11.05
CA ARG A 35 -12.40 -29.76 10.52
C ARG A 35 -11.48 -28.55 10.41
N ALA A 36 -11.59 -27.80 9.32
CA ALA A 36 -10.97 -26.48 9.16
C ALA A 36 -12.06 -25.46 8.82
N LYS A 37 -12.26 -24.46 9.68
CA LYS A 37 -13.21 -23.36 9.45
C LYS A 37 -12.45 -22.07 9.17
N PRO A 38 -12.76 -21.32 8.09
CA PRO A 38 -12.16 -20.02 7.88
C PRO A 38 -12.54 -19.05 9.00
N ILE A 39 -11.62 -18.17 9.35
CA ILE A 39 -11.81 -17.02 10.23
C ILE A 39 -11.75 -15.79 9.31
N TYR A 40 -12.81 -15.00 9.30
CA TYR A 40 -12.89 -13.78 8.51
C TYR A 40 -12.55 -12.56 9.35
N LYS A 41 -11.94 -11.57 8.71
CA LYS A 41 -11.63 -10.26 9.28
C LYS A 41 -12.08 -9.18 8.31
N THR A 42 -12.81 -8.21 8.82
CA THR A 42 -13.18 -7.01 8.08
C THR A 42 -11.98 -6.07 8.04
N ILE A 43 -11.57 -5.70 6.82
CA ILE A 43 -10.53 -4.70 6.61
C ILE A 43 -11.12 -3.49 5.88
N ARG A 44 -10.53 -2.31 6.10
CA ARG A 44 -10.89 -1.09 5.37
C ARG A 44 -9.92 -0.93 4.21
N VAL A 45 -10.43 -0.91 2.99
CA VAL A 45 -9.65 -0.75 1.77
C VAL A 45 -9.86 0.66 1.22
N SER A 46 -8.78 1.32 0.82
CA SER A 46 -8.84 2.63 0.18
C SER A 46 -9.00 2.47 -1.33
N ALA A 47 -10.07 3.03 -1.88
CA ALA A 47 -10.32 3.16 -3.31
C ALA A 47 -10.23 4.64 -3.69
N PRO A 48 -9.03 5.14 -4.09
CA PRO A 48 -8.88 6.52 -4.51
C PRO A 48 -9.59 6.76 -5.84
N GLN A 49 -10.47 7.76 -5.89
CA GLN A 49 -11.17 8.19 -7.10
C GLN A 49 -10.77 9.62 -7.46
N GLN A 50 -10.67 9.92 -8.75
CA GLN A 50 -10.50 11.29 -9.22
C GLN A 50 -11.85 11.93 -9.48
N GLU A 51 -12.10 13.05 -8.82
CA GLU A 51 -13.21 13.94 -9.14
C GLU A 51 -12.66 15.10 -9.94
N CYS A 52 -13.06 15.20 -11.22
CA CYS A 52 -12.67 16.29 -12.10
C CYS A 52 -13.86 17.22 -12.35
N TRP A 53 -13.62 18.53 -12.30
CA TRP A 53 -14.60 19.56 -12.64
C TRP A 53 -13.93 20.66 -13.48
N ASP A 54 -14.75 21.33 -14.28
CA ASP A 54 -14.31 22.44 -15.10
C ASP A 54 -14.38 23.74 -14.28
N GLU A 55 -13.27 24.45 -14.17
CA GLU A 55 -13.15 25.71 -13.44
C GLU A 55 -12.84 26.84 -14.43
N GLN A 56 -13.62 27.92 -14.37
CA GLN A 56 -13.34 29.12 -15.15
C GLN A 56 -12.29 29.95 -14.44
N VAL A 57 -11.07 29.94 -14.99
CA VAL A 57 -9.93 30.71 -14.47
C VAL A 57 -9.76 31.97 -15.29
N THR A 58 -9.69 33.09 -14.60
CA THR A 58 -9.52 34.41 -15.22
C THR A 58 -8.07 34.84 -15.09
N HIS A 59 -7.38 34.92 -16.22
CA HIS A 59 -5.97 35.32 -16.28
C HIS A 59 -5.85 36.81 -16.56
N HIS A 60 -5.03 37.50 -15.76
CA HIS A 60 -4.66 38.88 -16.01
C HIS A 60 -3.37 38.89 -16.81
N GLN A 61 -3.44 39.36 -18.05
CA GLN A 61 -2.27 39.51 -18.89
C GLN A 61 -1.43 40.66 -18.32
N ALA A 62 -0.25 40.37 -17.78
CA ALA A 62 0.71 41.40 -17.43
C ALA A 62 1.17 42.06 -18.75
N SER A 63 0.79 43.32 -18.96
CA SER A 63 1.24 44.11 -20.11
C SER A 63 2.75 44.28 -20.02
N ASN A 64 3.49 43.44 -20.73
CA ASN A 64 4.88 43.74 -21.07
C ASN A 64 4.82 44.53 -22.37
N ASP A 65 5.06 45.84 -22.27
CA ASP A 65 5.01 46.79 -23.38
C ASP A 65 6.17 46.53 -24.35
N ASN A 66 6.07 45.47 -25.14
CA ASN A 66 6.85 45.27 -26.35
C ASN A 66 6.06 44.44 -27.36
N VAL A 67 5.40 45.18 -28.26
CA VAL A 67 5.15 44.90 -29.68
C VAL A 67 5.60 43.51 -30.18
N GLY A 68 4.63 42.69 -30.57
CA GLY A 68 4.88 41.59 -31.52
C GLY A 68 4.18 40.28 -31.18
N GLY A 69 3.03 40.06 -31.82
CA GLY A 69 2.56 38.70 -32.10
C GLY A 69 1.80 38.03 -30.97
N MET A 70 0.47 38.11 -31.09
CA MET A 70 -0.50 37.15 -30.61
C MET A 70 0.08 35.71 -30.64
N ILE A 71 0.53 35.21 -29.48
CA ILE A 71 0.98 33.83 -29.39
C ILE A 71 -0.26 32.94 -29.46
N LEU A 72 -0.36 32.30 -30.62
CA LEU A 72 -1.14 31.13 -30.93
C LEU A 72 -1.18 30.17 -29.72
N GLY A 73 -2.28 30.18 -28.96
CA GLY A 73 -2.53 29.24 -27.88
C GLY A 73 -2.92 27.89 -28.48
N GLY A 74 -1.91 27.10 -28.86
CA GLY A 74 -2.08 25.75 -29.36
C GLY A 74 -2.81 24.88 -28.35
N ILE A 75 -3.62 23.96 -28.88
CA ILE A 75 -4.25 22.86 -28.14
C ILE A 75 -3.16 22.18 -27.29
N ILE A 76 -3.28 22.28 -25.96
CA ILE A 76 -2.53 21.40 -25.07
C ILE A 76 -3.26 20.06 -25.09
N GLY A 77 -2.80 19.20 -25.99
CA GLY A 77 -3.21 17.80 -26.05
C GLY A 77 -2.79 17.09 -24.78
N GLY A 78 -3.76 16.87 -23.89
CA GLY A 78 -3.61 16.00 -22.73
C GLY A 78 -3.59 14.54 -23.17
N ALA A 79 -2.43 14.03 -23.58
CA ALA A 79 -2.19 12.60 -23.60
C ALA A 79 -1.75 12.16 -22.20
N ILE A 80 -2.72 11.85 -21.35
CA ILE A 80 -2.52 10.97 -20.19
C ILE A 80 -3.32 9.72 -20.53
N GLY A 81 -2.79 8.52 -20.61
CA GLY A 81 -1.53 8.00 -20.09
C GLY A 81 -1.81 6.53 -19.82
N ASN A 82 -1.36 5.70 -20.74
CA ASN A 82 -1.41 4.26 -20.65
C ASN A 82 -0.56 3.81 -19.44
N ARG A 83 -1.16 3.43 -18.31
CA ARG A 83 -0.49 2.64 -17.24
C ARG A 83 -1.47 1.93 -16.30
N PHE A 84 -2.32 1.07 -16.87
CA PHE A 84 -2.82 -0.11 -16.14
C PHE A 84 -2.92 -1.28 -17.12
N GLY A 85 -2.01 -2.24 -17.00
CA GLY A 85 -2.09 -3.48 -17.78
C GLY A 85 -0.74 -4.11 -18.08
N LYS A 86 -0.19 -4.87 -17.13
CA LYS A 86 0.69 -5.98 -17.48
C LYS A 86 -0.19 -7.03 -18.16
N GLY A 87 -0.29 -6.99 -19.48
CA GLY A 87 -1.08 -7.95 -20.25
C GLY A 87 -0.85 -7.75 -21.74
N ASN A 88 -0.44 -8.81 -22.42
CA ASN A 88 -0.31 -8.85 -23.87
C ASN A 88 -1.72 -8.81 -24.48
N GLY A 89 -2.20 -7.61 -24.87
CA GLY A 89 -3.58 -7.44 -25.34
C GLY A 89 -3.79 -6.09 -26.00
N ASN A 90 -4.42 -6.12 -27.17
CA ASN A 90 -4.56 -5.06 -28.15
C ASN A 90 -4.98 -3.67 -27.65
N LYS A 91 -4.38 -2.67 -28.32
CA LYS A 91 -4.60 -1.24 -28.21
C LYS A 91 -6.04 -0.88 -28.61
N ALA A 92 -6.76 -0.15 -27.76
CA ALA A 92 -7.89 0.66 -28.18
C ALA A 92 -7.94 1.92 -27.31
N ALA A 93 -7.61 3.06 -27.91
CA ALA A 93 -7.82 4.37 -27.31
C ALA A 93 -9.28 4.77 -27.57
N ILE A 94 -10.05 5.01 -26.52
CA ILE A 94 -11.37 5.63 -26.64
C ILE A 94 -11.12 7.14 -26.74
N ALA A 95 -11.28 7.69 -27.94
CA ALA A 95 -11.35 9.14 -28.16
C ALA A 95 -12.84 9.52 -28.27
N ALA A 96 -13.42 10.01 -27.18
CA ALA A 96 -14.79 10.52 -27.17
C ALA A 96 -14.80 11.97 -26.67
N GLY A 97 -15.16 12.89 -27.57
CA GLY A 97 -15.78 14.18 -27.26
C GLY A 97 -14.86 15.40 -27.14
N THR A 98 -14.86 16.27 -28.17
CA THR A 98 -14.73 17.72 -27.98
C THR A 98 -15.51 18.46 -29.07
N LEU A 99 -16.70 18.98 -28.75
CA LEU A 99 -17.32 20.09 -29.48
C LEU A 99 -18.00 21.01 -28.47
N LEU A 100 -17.23 21.94 -27.89
CA LEU A 100 -17.78 23.11 -27.21
C LEU A 100 -17.09 24.33 -27.83
N GLY A 101 -17.89 25.14 -28.53
CA GLY A 101 -17.44 26.28 -29.32
C GLY A 101 -16.94 27.43 -28.45
N ALA A 102 -15.82 28.04 -28.85
CA ALA A 102 -15.39 29.32 -28.32
C ALA A 102 -16.29 30.43 -28.87
N GLY A 103 -17.32 30.82 -28.12
CA GLY A 103 -18.08 32.03 -28.38
C GLY A 103 -17.33 33.25 -27.86
N ILE A 104 -16.53 33.90 -28.71
CA ILE A 104 -15.91 35.20 -28.36
C ILE A 104 -16.94 36.31 -28.56
N GLY A 105 -17.50 36.82 -27.46
CA GLY A 105 -18.33 38.03 -27.44
C GLY A 105 -17.46 39.28 -27.30
N GLN A 106 -17.27 40.00 -28.39
CA GLN A 106 -16.58 41.29 -28.39
C GLN A 106 -17.62 42.42 -28.30
N ASN A 107 -17.85 42.96 -27.09
CA ASN A 107 -18.62 44.17 -26.94
C ASN A 107 -17.67 45.37 -27.04
N MET A 108 -17.67 46.02 -28.20
CA MET A 108 -16.98 47.29 -28.43
C MET A 108 -17.58 48.37 -27.51
N SER A 109 -16.86 48.74 -26.45
CA SER A 109 -17.07 50.03 -25.78
C SER A 109 -15.74 50.74 -25.66
N ARG A 110 -15.65 51.89 -26.33
CA ARG A 110 -14.47 52.74 -26.39
C ARG A 110 -14.22 53.38 -25.02
N ASN A 111 -12.94 53.54 -24.69
CA ASN A 111 -12.41 54.45 -23.67
C ASN A 111 -12.10 53.92 -22.25
N ASN A 112 -11.63 52.68 -22.10
CA ASN A 112 -11.07 52.27 -20.81
C ASN A 112 -9.86 51.32 -20.99
N PRO A 113 -8.63 51.67 -20.54
CA PRO A 113 -7.44 50.81 -20.57
C PRO A 113 -7.51 49.77 -19.44
N ARG A 114 -8.54 48.92 -19.45
CA ARG A 114 -8.59 47.75 -18.57
C ARG A 114 -7.84 46.64 -19.30
N MET A 115 -6.74 46.23 -18.70
CA MET A 115 -5.90 45.09 -19.09
C MET A 115 -6.77 43.96 -19.68
N PRO A 116 -6.45 43.42 -20.87
CA PRO A 116 -7.21 42.33 -21.45
C PRO A 116 -7.16 41.15 -20.48
N THR A 117 -8.32 40.86 -19.91
CA THR A 117 -8.53 39.75 -19.00
C THR A 117 -9.19 38.66 -19.82
N TYR A 118 -8.58 37.48 -19.90
CA TYR A 118 -9.15 36.35 -20.63
C TYR A 118 -9.57 35.26 -19.64
N THR A 119 -10.78 34.73 -19.84
CA THR A 119 -11.31 33.61 -19.07
C THR A 119 -11.06 32.34 -19.86
N THR A 120 -10.43 31.35 -19.23
CA THR A 120 -10.21 30.03 -19.81
C THR A 120 -10.87 28.97 -18.90
N THR A 121 -11.37 27.90 -19.51
CA THR A 121 -11.88 26.74 -18.77
C THR A 121 -10.72 25.79 -18.54
N GLU A 122 -10.33 25.61 -17.28
CA GLU A 122 -9.31 24.64 -16.87
C GLU A 122 -9.97 23.45 -16.18
N GLN A 123 -9.66 22.23 -16.61
CA GLN A 123 -10.11 21.04 -15.90
C GLN A 123 -9.24 20.85 -14.64
N ARG A 124 -9.88 20.89 -13.47
CA ARG A 124 -9.25 20.60 -12.18
C ARG A 124 -9.68 19.22 -11.72
N CYS A 125 -8.72 18.40 -11.29
CA CYS A 125 -9.00 17.10 -10.69
C CYS A 125 -8.48 17.07 -9.26
N ARG A 126 -9.27 16.53 -8.33
CA ARG A 126 -8.81 16.19 -6.97
C ARG A 126 -8.93 14.70 -6.72
N THR A 127 -7.99 14.14 -5.98
CA THR A 127 -8.07 12.75 -5.52
C THR A 127 -8.89 12.71 -4.23
N VAL A 128 -9.98 11.97 -4.24
CA VAL A 128 -10.82 11.69 -3.07
C VAL A 128 -10.64 10.22 -2.69
N ASN A 129 -10.25 9.98 -1.44
CA ASN A 129 -10.12 8.63 -0.92
C ASN A 129 -11.47 8.15 -0.41
N HIS A 130 -12.05 7.15 -1.07
CA HIS A 130 -13.19 6.41 -0.54
C HIS A 130 -12.68 5.17 0.19
N TYR A 131 -13.33 4.84 1.31
CA TYR A 131 -13.04 3.62 2.05
C TYR A 131 -14.25 2.72 2.02
N HIS A 132 -14.06 1.45 1.68
CA HIS A 132 -15.07 0.41 1.82
C HIS A 132 -14.54 -0.74 2.67
N GLU A 133 -15.46 -1.49 3.24
CA GLU A 133 -15.15 -2.65 4.07
C GLU A 133 -15.15 -3.92 3.22
N GLU A 134 -14.13 -4.76 3.39
CA GLU A 134 -14.03 -6.06 2.75
C GLU A 134 -13.77 -7.14 3.80
N GLU A 135 -14.48 -8.26 3.70
CA GLU A 135 -14.18 -9.45 4.49
C GLU A 135 -13.06 -10.25 3.81
N ARG A 136 -11.98 -10.52 4.53
CA ARG A 136 -10.88 -11.39 4.07
C ARG A 136 -10.63 -12.52 5.05
N ILE A 137 -10.18 -13.65 4.53
CA ILE A 137 -9.77 -14.78 5.36
C ILE A 137 -8.48 -14.39 6.09
N ASP A 138 -8.53 -14.41 7.42
CA ASP A 138 -7.40 -14.11 8.33
C ASP A 138 -6.70 -15.40 8.78
N GLY A 139 -7.39 -16.55 8.69
CA GLY A 139 -6.82 -17.86 9.00
C GLY A 139 -7.88 -18.94 9.11
N TYR A 140 -7.54 -20.06 9.73
CA TYR A 140 -8.41 -21.21 9.89
C TYR A 140 -8.39 -21.73 11.32
N LYS A 141 -9.57 -21.90 11.92
CA LYS A 141 -9.75 -22.65 13.17
C LYS A 141 -9.76 -24.14 12.83
N VAL A 142 -8.73 -24.84 13.28
CA VAL A 142 -8.48 -26.24 12.95
C VAL A 142 -8.80 -27.11 14.15
N LYS A 143 -9.62 -28.13 13.94
CA LYS A 143 -9.83 -29.25 14.86
C LYS A 143 -9.09 -30.47 14.31
N TYR A 144 -8.17 -31.04 15.07
CA TYR A 144 -7.36 -32.17 14.63
C TYR A 144 -7.30 -33.27 15.69
N MET A 145 -7.02 -34.49 15.27
CA MET A 145 -6.90 -35.66 16.14
C MET A 145 -5.50 -36.23 16.07
N TYR A 146 -4.89 -36.41 17.24
CA TYR A 146 -3.58 -37.03 17.40
C TYR A 146 -3.65 -38.11 18.47
N LYS A 147 -3.27 -39.35 18.13
CA LYS A 147 -3.28 -40.52 19.03
C LYS A 147 -4.60 -40.66 19.84
N GLY A 148 -5.74 -40.46 19.16
CA GLY A 148 -7.08 -40.60 19.75
C GLY A 148 -7.59 -39.37 20.51
N GLN A 149 -6.76 -38.35 20.74
CA GLN A 149 -7.15 -37.12 21.43
C GLN A 149 -7.40 -35.99 20.43
N ILE A 150 -8.39 -35.15 20.74
CA ILE A 150 -8.80 -34.03 19.91
C ILE A 150 -8.17 -32.75 20.44
N TYR A 151 -7.61 -31.98 19.52
CA TYR A 151 -6.97 -30.70 19.78
C TYR A 151 -7.48 -29.63 18.82
N HIS A 152 -7.20 -28.38 19.19
CA HIS A 152 -7.58 -27.20 18.45
C HIS A 152 -6.36 -26.29 18.23
N THR A 153 -6.27 -25.68 17.05
CA THR A 153 -5.27 -24.66 16.74
C THR A 153 -5.81 -23.66 15.73
N VAL A 154 -5.05 -22.60 15.47
CA VAL A 154 -5.28 -21.65 14.38
C VAL A 154 -4.11 -21.74 13.42
N THR A 155 -4.40 -21.76 12.11
CA THR A 155 -3.38 -21.74 11.06
C THR A 155 -3.63 -20.58 10.10
N ASP A 156 -2.56 -19.97 9.59
CA ASP A 156 -2.67 -18.84 8.65
C ASP A 156 -3.22 -19.27 7.28
N SER A 157 -2.95 -20.52 6.89
CA SER A 157 -3.40 -21.13 5.64
C SER A 157 -4.21 -22.39 5.89
N HIS A 158 -4.90 -22.88 4.84
CA HIS A 158 -5.71 -24.08 4.96
C HIS A 158 -4.82 -25.31 5.25
N PRO A 159 -5.02 -26.04 6.36
CA PRO A 159 -4.10 -27.09 6.81
C PRO A 159 -4.12 -28.38 5.97
N GLY A 160 -5.11 -28.52 5.08
CA GLY A 160 -5.30 -29.73 4.29
C GLY A 160 -5.85 -30.89 5.13
N LYS A 161 -5.52 -32.13 4.75
CA LYS A 161 -6.05 -33.35 5.39
C LYS A 161 -5.24 -33.79 6.63
N ARG A 162 -3.98 -33.35 6.74
CA ARG A 162 -3.07 -33.74 7.83
C ARG A 162 -2.30 -32.52 8.31
N LEU A 163 -2.12 -32.43 9.62
CA LEU A 163 -1.41 -31.33 10.26
C LEU A 163 -0.12 -31.85 10.88
N ARG A 164 1.01 -31.23 10.56
CA ARG A 164 2.30 -31.57 11.17
C ARG A 164 2.32 -31.06 12.62
N VAL A 165 2.59 -31.95 13.56
CA VAL A 165 2.64 -31.65 15.00
C VAL A 165 4.05 -31.90 15.53
N LYS A 166 4.54 -31.04 16.42
CA LYS A 166 5.77 -31.26 17.17
C LYS A 166 5.42 -32.08 18.42
N VAL A 167 6.12 -33.18 18.62
CA VAL A 167 5.85 -34.13 19.69
C VAL A 167 7.05 -34.20 20.62
N THR A 168 6.79 -34.12 21.92
CA THR A 168 7.76 -34.37 22.98
C THR A 168 7.28 -35.57 23.76
N VAL A 169 8.09 -36.62 23.81
CA VAL A 169 7.80 -37.82 24.60
C VAL A 169 8.77 -37.87 25.77
N THR A 170 8.24 -37.89 26.99
CA THR A 170 9.01 -38.03 28.22
C THR A 170 8.59 -39.31 28.94
N PRO A 171 9.53 -40.10 29.50
CA PRO A 171 9.19 -41.25 30.32
C PRO A 171 8.32 -40.83 31.52
N ALA A 172 7.38 -41.69 31.89
CA ALA A 172 6.63 -41.58 33.14
C ALA A 172 6.98 -42.82 33.98
N PHE A 173 7.47 -42.59 35.20
CA PHE A 173 7.81 -43.62 36.18
C PHE A 173 6.95 -43.43 37.42
#